data_AF-A0A951CVG4-F1
#
_entry.id   AF-A0A951CVG4-F1
#
_cell.length_a   1.000
_cell.length_b   1.000
_cell.length_c   1.000
_cell.angle_alpha   90.00
_cell.angle_beta   90.00
_cell.angle_gamma   90.00
#
_symmetry.space_group_name_H-M   'P 1'
#
loop_
_entity.id
_entity.type
_entity.pdbx_description
1 polymer ?
#
loop_
_entity_poly.entity_id
_entity_poly.type
_entity_poly.pdbx_seq_one_letter_code
_entity_poly.pdbx_strand_id
1 'polypeptide(L)'
;MRFERVTRAPLVTVCFGVLCRAQTWYPPASFGQVLVNGTTSQMLSFSFYGLNGTPSFSMQYGLEFTAGSATCNGSGVVSCSVPVTFSPQHPGVRTDAVVVKDSSNRFLGTIW
;
A
#
# COMPACT_ATOMS: atom_id res chain seq x y z
N MET A 1 -20.55 -12.48 24.95
CA MET A 1 -20.18 -12.81 23.56
C MET A 1 -18.91 -12.02 23.24
N ARG A 2 -17.80 -12.73 22.99
CA ARG A 2 -16.45 -12.15 22.91
C ARG A 2 -16.18 -11.77 21.45
N PHE A 3 -16.05 -10.48 21.16
CA PHE A 3 -15.62 -9.98 19.86
C PHE A 3 -14.11 -10.15 19.75
N GLU A 4 -13.64 -11.21 19.08
CA GLU A 4 -12.26 -11.29 18.60
C GLU A 4 -12.11 -10.37 17.40
N ARG A 5 -11.27 -9.33 17.53
CA ARG A 5 -10.79 -8.53 16.40
C ARG A 5 -9.89 -9.41 15.54
N VAL A 6 -10.51 -10.11 14.58
CA VAL A 6 -9.78 -10.73 13.49
C VAL A 6 -9.28 -9.60 12.59
N THR A 7 -7.98 -9.32 12.66
CA THR A 7 -7.18 -8.48 11.75
C THR A 7 -7.16 -9.07 10.34
N ARG A 8 -8.32 -9.17 9.69
CA ARG A 8 -8.44 -9.43 8.26
C ARG A 8 -8.71 -8.10 7.57
N ALA A 9 -7.77 -7.66 6.75
CA ALA A 9 -7.95 -6.58 5.79
C ALA A 9 -9.32 -6.77 5.10
N PRO A 10 -10.22 -5.77 5.12
CA PRO A 10 -11.52 -5.88 4.46
C PRO A 10 -11.26 -6.10 2.97
N LEU A 11 -11.64 -7.28 2.52
CA LEU A 11 -11.52 -7.69 1.13
C LEU A 11 -12.70 -7.06 0.40
N VAL A 12 -12.55 -5.78 0.02
CA VAL A 12 -13.59 -5.04 -0.69
C VAL A 12 -13.61 -5.58 -2.12
N THR A 13 -14.68 -6.27 -2.46
CA THR A 13 -14.85 -6.84 -3.79
C THR A 13 -15.48 -5.78 -4.68
N VAL A 14 -14.68 -5.14 -5.54
CA VAL A 14 -15.20 -4.19 -6.54
C VAL A 14 -15.35 -4.92 -7.87
N CYS A 15 -16.58 -4.98 -8.37
CA CYS A 15 -16.91 -5.64 -9.63
C CYS A 15 -17.05 -4.56 -10.72
N PHE A 16 -16.16 -4.56 -11.70
CA PHE A 16 -16.41 -3.93 -13.00
C PHE A 16 -16.63 -5.03 -14.04
N GLY A 17 -17.85 -5.12 -14.57
CA GLY A 17 -18.15 -5.81 -15.83
C GLY A 17 -17.76 -7.29 -15.96
N VAL A 18 -18.04 -8.14 -14.96
CA VAL A 18 -17.88 -9.64 -14.98
C VAL A 18 -16.56 -10.19 -14.41
N LEU A 19 -15.59 -9.36 -14.04
CA LEU A 19 -14.39 -9.81 -13.28
C LEU A 19 -14.30 -9.11 -11.93
N CYS A 20 -14.83 -9.75 -10.88
CA CYS A 20 -14.58 -9.37 -9.49
C CYS A 20 -13.17 -9.83 -9.09
N ARG A 21 -12.19 -8.92 -9.07
CA ARG A 21 -10.89 -9.16 -8.44
C ARG A 21 -10.93 -8.50 -7.07
N ALA A 22 -10.57 -9.26 -6.04
CA ALA A 22 -10.39 -8.74 -4.69
C ALA A 22 -9.36 -7.62 -4.72
N GLN A 23 -9.77 -6.39 -4.44
CA GLN A 23 -8.81 -5.37 -4.03
C GLN A 23 -8.61 -5.55 -2.53
N THR A 24 -7.38 -5.81 -2.12
CA THR A 24 -7.06 -5.82 -0.70
C THR A 24 -7.03 -4.37 -0.25
N TRP A 25 -8.03 -3.97 0.53
CA TRP A 25 -8.03 -2.66 1.16
C TRP A 25 -7.10 -2.73 2.36
N TYR A 26 -6.04 -1.93 2.34
CA TYR A 26 -5.17 -1.75 3.49
C TYR A 26 -5.59 -0.47 4.22
N PRO A 27 -5.51 -0.45 5.56
CA PRO A 27 -5.83 0.75 6.32
C PRO A 27 -4.88 1.88 5.93
N PRO A 28 -5.37 3.14 5.99
CA PRO A 28 -4.55 4.27 5.62
C PRO A 28 -3.34 4.43 6.53
N ALA A 29 -2.24 4.92 5.99
CA ALA A 29 -0.99 5.09 6.71
C ALA A 29 -0.81 6.54 7.18
N SER A 30 -0.63 6.75 8.48
CA SER A 30 -0.41 8.09 9.04
C SER A 30 1.06 8.32 9.36
N PHE A 31 1.61 9.42 8.84
CA PHE A 31 2.98 9.86 9.13
C PHE A 31 3.07 10.85 10.31
N GLY A 32 1.93 11.23 10.88
CA GLY A 32 1.84 12.22 11.96
C GLY A 32 2.18 13.63 11.49
N GLN A 33 2.57 14.47 12.45
CA GLN A 33 3.03 15.83 12.16
C GLN A 33 4.52 15.80 11.78
N VAL A 34 4.85 16.43 10.66
CA VAL A 34 6.22 16.51 10.14
C VAL A 34 6.52 17.97 9.84
N LEU A 35 7.71 18.41 10.22
CA LEU A 35 8.19 19.75 9.88
C LEU A 35 8.33 19.90 8.37
N VAL A 36 8.11 21.10 7.83
CA VAL A 36 8.45 21.42 6.44
C VAL A 36 9.96 21.23 6.25
N ASN A 37 10.37 20.63 5.14
CA ASN A 37 11.71 20.10 4.86
C ASN A 37 12.20 19.02 5.84
N GLY A 38 11.31 18.52 6.72
CA GLY A 38 11.55 17.35 7.51
C GLY A 38 11.49 16.08 6.68
N THR A 39 11.80 14.95 7.32
CA THR A 39 11.67 13.63 6.71
C THR A 39 11.19 12.66 7.77
N THR A 40 10.21 11.84 7.40
CA THR A 40 9.75 10.71 8.20
C THR A 40 9.55 9.51 7.29
N SER A 41 9.75 8.31 7.80
CA SER A 41 9.56 7.07 7.06
C SER A 41 8.66 6.13 7.83
N GLN A 42 7.80 5.41 7.11
CA GLN A 42 6.92 4.37 7.65
C GLN A 42 7.01 3.14 6.76
N MET A 43 6.99 1.97 7.38
CA MET A 43 6.99 0.71 6.65
C MET A 43 5.56 0.24 6.43
N LEU A 44 5.13 0.19 5.18
CA LEU A 44 3.83 -0.31 4.78
C LEU A 44 3.90 -1.80 4.49
N SER A 45 2.97 -2.57 5.03
CA SER A 45 2.90 -4.01 4.84
C SER A 45 1.72 -4.39 3.96
N PHE A 46 1.99 -5.26 3.00
CA PHE A 46 1.05 -5.77 2.02
C PHE A 46 1.06 -7.29 2.07
N SER A 47 -0.09 -7.90 1.89
CA SER A 47 -0.23 -9.35 1.74
C SER A 47 -1.11 -9.67 0.54
N PHE A 48 -0.62 -10.56 -0.32
CA PHE A 48 -1.26 -10.98 -1.55
C PHE A 48 -1.30 -12.51 -1.64
N TYR A 49 -2.33 -13.03 -2.30
CA TYR A 49 -2.50 -14.46 -2.53
C TYR A 49 -2.42 -14.75 -4.03
N GLY A 50 -1.68 -15.80 -4.41
CA GLY A 50 -1.63 -16.26 -5.80
C GLY A 50 -0.92 -15.31 -6.77
N LEU A 51 0.07 -14.54 -6.29
CA LEU A 51 0.95 -13.78 -7.16
C LEU A 51 1.98 -14.70 -7.82
N ASN A 52 2.13 -14.56 -9.13
CA ASN A 52 3.14 -15.24 -9.94
C ASN A 52 4.22 -14.23 -10.36
N GLY A 53 4.95 -13.69 -9.38
CA GLY A 53 6.01 -12.72 -9.61
C GLY A 53 6.15 -11.69 -8.50
N THR A 54 7.22 -10.89 -8.56
CA THR A 54 7.44 -9.78 -7.63
C THR A 54 6.55 -8.60 -8.04
N PRO A 55 5.66 -8.12 -7.16
CA PRO A 55 4.85 -6.95 -7.45
C PRO A 55 5.72 -5.68 -7.48
N SER A 56 5.29 -4.70 -8.27
CA SER A 56 5.87 -3.37 -8.31
C SER A 56 5.04 -2.39 -7.47
N PHE A 57 5.73 -1.48 -6.80
CA PHE A 57 5.16 -0.46 -5.95
C PHE A 57 5.55 0.90 -6.49
N SER A 58 4.57 1.77 -6.66
CA SER A 58 4.76 3.13 -7.17
C SER A 58 3.85 4.09 -6.42
N MET A 59 4.34 5.30 -6.16
CA MET A 59 3.48 6.38 -5.69
C MET A 59 2.56 6.82 -6.84
N GLN A 60 1.31 7.17 -6.51
CA GLN A 60 0.35 7.68 -7.49
C GLN A 60 0.74 9.07 -7.95
N TYR A 61 1.16 9.95 -7.03
CA TYR A 61 1.57 11.31 -7.33
C TYR A 61 3.08 11.53 -7.17
N GLY A 62 3.68 10.99 -6.10
CA GLY A 62 5.14 11.03 -5.91
C GLY A 62 5.73 12.42 -5.72
N LEU A 63 4.95 13.37 -5.21
CA LEU A 63 5.39 14.78 -5.06
C LEU A 63 6.28 14.99 -3.83
N GLU A 64 5.78 14.56 -2.67
CA GLU A 64 6.46 14.68 -1.36
C GLU A 64 6.58 13.33 -0.67
N PHE A 65 6.07 12.28 -1.32
CA PHE A 65 6.15 10.90 -0.87
C PHE A 65 6.99 10.11 -1.84
N THR A 66 7.87 9.27 -1.32
CA THR A 66 8.74 8.40 -2.11
C THR A 66 8.65 6.98 -1.56
N ALA A 67 8.37 6.03 -2.45
CA ALA A 67 8.45 4.61 -2.11
C ALA A 67 9.89 4.14 -2.30
N GLY A 68 10.46 3.52 -1.28
CA GLY A 68 11.74 2.83 -1.38
C GLY A 68 11.59 1.42 -1.94
N SER A 69 12.70 0.67 -1.94
CA SER A 69 12.73 -0.70 -2.43
C SER A 69 11.83 -1.61 -1.59
N ALA A 70 10.83 -2.21 -2.23
CA ALA A 70 9.96 -3.19 -1.61
C ALA A 70 10.70 -4.52 -1.38
N THR A 71 10.42 -5.15 -0.24
CA THR A 71 10.93 -6.49 0.08
C THR A 71 9.75 -7.45 0.18
N CYS A 72 9.68 -8.43 -0.73
CA CYS A 72 8.58 -9.38 -0.80
C CYS A 72 9.08 -10.80 -0.50
N ASN A 73 8.39 -11.49 0.41
CA ASN A 73 8.75 -12.85 0.85
C ASN A 73 7.53 -13.78 0.87
N GLY A 74 7.77 -15.08 0.70
CA GLY A 74 6.75 -16.15 0.81
C GLY A 74 6.42 -16.83 -0.52
N SER A 75 5.98 -18.08 -0.45
CA SER A 75 5.39 -18.83 -1.56
C SER A 75 3.91 -19.09 -1.28
N GLY A 76 3.03 -18.76 -2.24
CA GLY A 76 1.58 -18.82 -2.09
C GLY A 76 0.97 -17.52 -1.53
N VAL A 77 1.31 -17.17 -0.28
CA VAL A 77 1.02 -15.85 0.31
C VAL A 77 2.29 -15.01 0.25
N VAL A 78 2.26 -13.97 -0.58
CA VAL A 78 3.39 -13.04 -0.73
C VAL A 78 3.15 -11.85 0.18
N SER A 79 4.02 -11.68 1.18
CA SER A 79 4.03 -10.54 2.08
C SER A 79 5.11 -9.58 1.65
N CYS A 80 4.75 -8.33 1.38
CA CYS A 80 5.66 -7.27 0.96
C CYS A 80 5.73 -6.15 1.98
N SER A 81 6.93 -5.68 2.27
CA SER A 81 7.19 -4.50 3.09
C SER A 81 7.81 -3.39 2.23
N VAL A 82 7.18 -2.22 2.23
CA VAL A 82 7.58 -1.07 1.43
C VAL A 82 7.84 0.11 2.36
N PRO A 83 9.09 0.59 2.47
CA PRO A 83 9.35 1.84 3.16
C PRO A 83 8.81 2.99 2.31
N VAL A 84 7.97 3.83 2.89
CA VAL A 84 7.50 5.07 2.28
C VAL A 84 8.03 6.21 3.10
N THR A 85 8.63 7.18 2.42
CA THR A 85 9.23 8.35 3.03
C THR A 85 8.44 9.59 2.65
N PHE A 86 8.02 10.35 3.65
CA PHE A 86 7.32 11.62 3.50
C PHE A 86 8.26 12.79 3.83
N SER A 87 8.46 13.69 2.87
CA SER A 87 9.25 14.91 3.00
C SER A 87 8.46 16.11 2.47
N PRO A 88 7.63 16.75 3.30
CA PRO A 88 6.83 17.89 2.88
C PRO A 88 7.72 19.09 2.59
N GLN A 89 7.58 19.68 1.40
CA GLN A 89 8.20 20.96 1.01
C GLN A 89 7.29 22.14 1.31
N HIS A 90 6.00 21.90 1.51
CA HIS A 90 5.02 22.94 1.76
C HIS A 90 4.13 22.59 2.96
N PRO A 91 3.71 23.59 3.75
CA PRO A 91 2.76 23.37 4.84
C PRO A 91 1.41 22.86 4.31
N GLY A 92 0.68 22.16 5.17
CA GLY A 92 -0.66 21.64 4.89
C GLY A 92 -0.76 20.12 4.98
N VAL A 93 -1.99 19.61 4.87
CA VAL A 93 -2.26 18.17 4.82
C VAL A 93 -1.86 17.64 3.45
N ARG A 94 -1.11 16.54 3.44
CA ARG A 94 -0.64 15.87 2.23
C ARG A 94 -1.11 14.43 2.24
N THR A 95 -1.60 13.98 1.09
CA THR A 95 -2.11 12.62 0.89
C THR A 95 -1.58 12.12 -0.43
N ASP A 96 -1.11 10.89 -0.45
CA ASP A 96 -0.69 10.18 -1.65
C ASP A 96 -1.09 8.72 -1.50
N ALA A 97 -1.15 8.01 -2.61
CA ALA A 97 -1.51 6.62 -2.64
C ALA A 97 -0.35 5.77 -3.14
N VAL A 98 -0.10 4.64 -2.49
CA VAL A 98 0.81 3.61 -3.01
C VAL A 98 0.01 2.68 -3.88
N VAL A 99 0.29 2.67 -5.18
CA VAL A 99 -0.31 1.75 -6.14
C VAL A 99 0.58 0.52 -6.29
N VAL A 100 -0.04 -0.64 -6.16
CA VAL A 100 0.63 -1.93 -6.34
C VAL A 100 0.17 -2.57 -7.63
N LYS A 101 1.13 -3.00 -8.45
CA LYS A 101 0.88 -3.73 -9.69
C LYS A 101 1.63 -5.05 -9.73
N ASP A 102 1.06 -6.02 -10.42
CA ASP A 102 1.75 -7.27 -10.75
C ASP A 102 2.83 -7.04 -11.81
N SER A 103 3.69 -8.03 -12.00
CA SER A 103 4.66 -8.17 -13.10
C SER A 103 4.04 -7.93 -14.49
N SER A 104 2.74 -8.20 -14.66
CA SER A 104 1.98 -7.93 -15.89
C SER A 104 1.33 -6.53 -15.93
N ASN A 105 1.78 -5.58 -15.11
CA ASN A 105 1.21 -4.23 -14.97
C ASN A 105 -0.26 -4.17 -14.53
N ARG A 106 -0.77 -5.25 -13.95
CA ARG A 106 -2.15 -5.33 -13.47
C ARG A 106 -2.28 -4.75 -12.07
N PHE A 107 -3.30 -3.93 -11.82
CA PHE A 107 -3.58 -3.38 -10.49
C PHE A 107 -3.90 -4.51 -9.48
N LEU A 108 -3.23 -4.48 -8.34
CA LEU A 108 -3.42 -5.44 -7.23
C LEU A 108 -4.09 -4.80 -6.02
N GLY A 109 -3.75 -3.54 -5.72
CA GLY A 109 -4.28 -2.84 -4.56
C GLY A 109 -3.64 -1.48 -4.36
N THR A 110 -4.13 -0.78 -3.35
CA THR A 110 -3.64 0.55 -2.98
C THR A 110 -3.72 0.79 -1.48
N ILE A 111 -2.85 1.66 -0.96
CA ILE A 111 -2.93 2.27 0.38
C ILE A 111 -2.93 3.78 0.19
N TRP A 112 -3.60 4.55 1.05
CA TRP A 112 -3.63 6.02 1.04
C TRP A 112 -3.54 6.62 2.45
#